data_AF-X1JVF4-F1
#
_entry.id   AF-X1JVF4-F1
#
_cell.length_a   1.000
_cell.length_b   1.000
_cell.length_c   1.000
_cell.angle_alpha   90.00
_cell.angle_beta   90.00
_cell.angle_gamma   90.00
#
_symmetry.space_group_name_H-M   'P 1'
#
loop_
_entity.id
_entity.type
_entity.pdbx_description
1 polymer ?
#
loop_
_entity_poly.entity_id
_entity_poly.type
_entity_poly.pdbx_seq_one_letter_code
_entity_poly.pdbx_strand_id
1 'polypeptide(L)'
;MSYAQVRTIPIVPNTPRDFHLEHEAAAAFGIDLFMEYAVVGLDWAIFNHGAADLTIAIDGGTPITVHVNGSRGYNNVKYATLKVAATDKYTLMIAGVSIS
;
A
#
# COMPACT_ATOMS: atom_id res chain seq x y z
N MET A 1 -3.38 -5.45 34.27
CA MET A 1 -3.99 -4.56 33.24
C MET A 1 -4.26 -5.42 32.02
N SER A 2 -5.52 -5.54 31.58
CA SER A 2 -5.82 -6.18 30.29
C SER A 2 -5.77 -5.12 29.20
N TYR A 3 -4.85 -5.27 28.25
CA TYR A 3 -4.88 -4.45 27.04
C TYR A 3 -6.07 -4.91 26.18
N ALA A 4 -6.81 -3.96 25.63
CA ALA A 4 -7.82 -4.28 24.63
C ALA A 4 -7.15 -5.04 23.50
N GLN A 5 -7.56 -6.29 23.26
CA GLN A 5 -7.05 -7.04 22.12
C GLN A 5 -7.51 -6.32 20.85
N VAL A 6 -6.55 -5.79 20.09
CA VAL A 6 -6.76 -5.48 18.68
C VAL A 6 -7.23 -6.78 18.04
N ARG A 7 -8.46 -6.75 17.54
CA ARG A 7 -9.15 -7.90 16.94
C ARG A 7 -8.18 -8.69 16.08
N THR A 8 -7.88 -9.93 16.46
CA THR A 8 -6.88 -10.74 15.77
C THR A 8 -7.56 -11.38 14.56
N ILE A 9 -7.60 -10.65 13.44
CA ILE A 9 -8.07 -11.21 12.18
C ILE A 9 -6.86 -11.84 11.49
N PRO A 10 -6.78 -13.19 11.40
CA PRO A 10 -5.71 -13.83 10.67
C PRO A 10 -5.80 -13.46 9.20
N ILE A 11 -4.69 -13.04 8.61
CA ILE A 11 -4.60 -12.76 7.18
C ILE A 11 -4.57 -14.13 6.48
N VAL A 12 -5.66 -14.48 5.82
CA VAL A 12 -5.78 -15.75 5.08
C VAL A 12 -5.53 -15.46 3.59
N PRO A 13 -4.66 -16.26 2.91
CA PRO A 13 -4.48 -16.14 1.47
C PRO A 13 -5.81 -16.29 0.71
N ASN A 14 -6.07 -15.41 -0.25
CA ASN A 14 -7.20 -15.46 -1.19
C ASN A 14 -8.62 -15.28 -0.59
N THR A 15 -8.79 -14.67 0.58
CA THR A 15 -10.12 -14.20 1.02
C THR A 15 -10.52 -12.89 0.35
N PRO A 16 -11.82 -12.60 0.18
CA PRO A 16 -12.30 -11.27 -0.22
C PRO A 16 -11.68 -10.19 0.66
N ARG A 17 -11.24 -9.09 0.05
CA ARG A 17 -10.68 -7.92 0.72
C ARG A 17 -11.83 -6.96 1.00
N ASP A 18 -11.97 -6.50 2.23
CA ASP A 18 -13.03 -5.58 2.63
C ASP A 18 -12.72 -4.13 2.22
N PHE A 19 -11.44 -3.83 1.96
CA PHE A 19 -10.95 -2.55 1.49
C PHE A 19 -10.20 -2.69 0.16
N HIS A 20 -10.49 -1.78 -0.77
CA HIS A 20 -9.79 -1.62 -2.04
C HIS A 20 -9.69 -0.15 -2.41
N LEU A 21 -8.48 0.30 -2.74
CA LEU A 21 -8.19 1.65 -3.20
C LEU A 21 -7.33 1.58 -4.45
N GLU A 22 -7.77 2.26 -5.50
CA GLU A 22 -6.97 2.52 -6.71
C GLU A 22 -6.66 4.00 -6.77
N HIS A 23 -5.39 4.31 -7.04
CA HIS A 23 -4.91 5.66 -7.23
C HIS A 23 -4.16 5.75 -8.55
N GLU A 24 -4.63 6.63 -9.43
CA GLU A 24 -3.97 6.94 -10.70
C GLU A 24 -3.59 8.42 -10.73
N ALA A 25 -2.30 8.71 -10.78
CA ALA A 25 -1.82 10.09 -10.80
C ALA A 25 -0.45 10.22 -11.45
N ALA A 26 -0.07 11.47 -11.73
CA ALA A 26 1.28 11.86 -12.13
C ALA A 26 2.02 12.66 -11.04
N ALA A 27 1.54 12.55 -9.79
CA ALA A 27 2.03 13.33 -8.66
C ALA A 27 2.30 12.43 -7.45
N ALA A 28 3.14 12.91 -6.54
CA ALA A 28 3.45 12.22 -5.29
C ALA A 28 2.18 11.89 -4.49
N PHE A 29 2.20 10.74 -3.82
CA PHE A 29 1.12 10.22 -3.00
C PHE A 29 1.67 9.73 -1.66
N GLY A 30 0.91 9.91 -0.58
CA GLY A 30 1.30 9.45 0.74
C GLY A 30 0.07 9.16 1.59
N ILE A 31 0.05 8.00 2.22
CA ILE A 31 -1.05 7.60 3.10
C ILE A 31 -0.56 6.70 4.24
N ASP A 32 -1.13 6.92 5.43
CA ASP A 32 -1.10 5.98 6.54
C ASP A 32 -2.42 5.20 6.54
N LEU A 33 -2.36 3.92 6.15
CA LEU A 33 -3.54 3.10 5.94
C LEU A 33 -4.23 2.70 7.25
N PHE A 34 -3.47 2.63 8.34
CA PHE A 34 -4.04 2.31 9.64
C PHE A 34 -4.78 3.53 10.21
N MET A 35 -4.18 4.72 10.11
CA MET A 35 -4.78 5.94 10.66
C MET A 35 -5.95 6.46 9.83
N GLU A 36 -5.88 6.35 8.49
CA GLU A 36 -6.91 6.88 7.61
C GLU A 36 -8.12 5.94 7.49
N TYR A 37 -7.87 4.64 7.31
CA TYR A 37 -8.92 3.67 6.96
C TYR A 37 -9.07 2.51 7.94
N ALA A 38 -8.25 2.46 9.00
CA ALA A 38 -8.23 1.33 9.94
C ALA A 38 -8.14 -0.03 9.20
N VAL A 39 -7.14 -0.17 8.31
CA VAL A 39 -6.95 -1.38 7.50
C VAL A 39 -5.72 -2.17 7.95
N VAL A 40 -5.82 -3.49 7.99
CA VAL A 40 -4.73 -4.44 8.25
C VAL A 40 -4.69 -5.55 7.19
N GLY A 41 -3.57 -6.26 7.08
CA GLY A 41 -3.46 -7.40 6.15
C GLY A 41 -3.49 -6.98 4.68
N LEU A 42 -2.50 -6.15 4.35
CA LEU A 42 -2.39 -5.40 3.12
C LEU A 42 -1.72 -6.24 2.02
N ASP A 43 -2.32 -6.20 0.85
CA ASP A 43 -1.65 -6.48 -0.42
C ASP A 43 -1.65 -5.18 -1.23
N TRP A 44 -0.54 -4.85 -1.88
CA TRP A 44 -0.48 -3.69 -2.74
C TRP A 44 0.42 -3.92 -3.93
N ALA A 45 0.13 -3.21 -5.02
CA ALA A 45 0.93 -3.20 -6.23
C ALA A 45 0.96 -1.80 -6.83
N ILE A 46 2.11 -1.39 -7.35
CA ILE A 46 2.30 -0.17 -8.12
C ILE A 46 2.79 -0.55 -9.52
N PHE A 47 2.24 0.13 -10.52
CA PHE A 47 2.56 -0.02 -11.93
C PHE A 47 3.04 1.34 -12.44
N ASN A 48 4.29 1.40 -12.91
CA ASN A 48 4.85 2.61 -13.49
C ASN A 48 4.51 2.65 -14.98
N HIS A 49 3.60 3.53 -15.36
CA HIS A 49 3.22 3.77 -16.75
C HIS A 49 3.85 5.06 -17.32
N GLY A 50 4.77 5.65 -16.56
CA GLY A 50 5.46 6.90 -16.83
C GLY A 50 6.65 6.76 -17.78
N ALA A 51 7.33 7.87 -18.04
CA ALA A 51 8.56 7.91 -18.83
C ALA A 51 9.83 7.96 -17.95
N ALA A 52 9.68 8.17 -16.64
CA ALA A 52 10.73 8.19 -15.64
C ALA A 52 10.52 7.15 -14.54
N ASP A 53 11.59 6.87 -13.81
CA ASP A 53 11.57 5.96 -12.66
C ASP A 53 10.79 6.56 -11.48
N LEU A 54 10.04 5.72 -10.79
CA LEU A 54 9.33 6.11 -9.55
C LEU A 54 10.13 5.67 -8.34
N THR A 55 10.00 6.43 -7.25
CA THR A 55 10.58 6.06 -5.96
C THR A 55 9.47 5.81 -4.95
N ILE A 56 9.51 4.68 -4.27
CA ILE A 56 8.56 4.34 -3.21
C ILE A 56 9.29 4.13 -1.88
N ALA A 57 8.68 4.52 -0.77
CA ALA A 57 9.16 4.24 0.58
C ALA A 57 8.03 3.65 1.42
N ILE A 58 8.36 2.59 2.16
CA ILE A 58 7.43 1.86 3.04
C ILE A 58 7.90 2.09 4.46
N ASP A 59 7.03 2.60 5.33
CA ASP A 59 7.32 2.86 6.75
C ASP A 59 8.57 3.71 7.00
N GLY A 60 8.90 4.61 6.05
CA GLY A 60 10.12 5.43 6.11
C GLY A 60 11.43 4.65 5.91
N GLY A 61 11.36 3.38 5.50
CA GLY A 61 12.50 2.55 5.15
C GLY A 61 13.21 2.98 3.86
N THR A 62 14.21 2.20 3.47
CA THR A 62 15.01 2.47 2.27
C THR A 62 14.12 2.61 1.04
N PRO A 63 14.25 3.73 0.28
CA PRO A 63 13.49 3.91 -0.93
C PRO A 63 13.80 2.83 -1.97
N ILE A 64 12.76 2.37 -2.65
CA ILE A 64 12.81 1.37 -3.71
C ILE A 64 12.49 2.08 -5.03
N THR A 65 13.29 1.82 -6.06
CA THR A 65 13.05 2.34 -7.40
C THR A 65 12.17 1.37 -8.19
N VAL A 66 11.12 1.88 -8.82
CA VAL A 66 10.30 1.16 -9.80
C VAL A 66 10.59 1.74 -11.17
N HIS A 67 11.31 0.99 -11.99
CA HIS A 67 11.72 1.45 -13.31
C HIS A 67 10.54 1.72 -14.24
N VAL A 68 10.77 2.51 -15.28
CA VAL A 68 9.84 2.75 -16.39
C VAL A 68 9.22 1.43 -16.89
N ASN A 69 7.89 1.36 -17.03
CA ASN A 69 7.12 0.16 -17.38
C ASN A 69 7.26 -1.02 -16.40
N GLY A 70 7.90 -0.80 -15.26
CA GLY A 70 8.05 -1.80 -14.20
C GLY A 70 6.87 -1.81 -13.24
N SER A 71 6.80 -2.87 -12.44
CA SER A 71 5.86 -2.98 -11.35
C SER A 71 6.52 -3.49 -10.08
N ARG A 72 5.92 -3.16 -8.94
CA ARG A 72 6.34 -3.65 -7.64
C ARG A 72 5.11 -3.91 -6.78
N GLY A 73 5.13 -4.98 -6.01
CA GLY A 73 4.06 -5.25 -5.06
C GLY A 73 4.55 -6.04 -3.87
N TYR A 74 3.77 -6.00 -2.81
CA TYR A 74 3.96 -6.79 -1.60
C TYR A 74 2.64 -7.39 -1.19
N ASN A 75 2.72 -8.61 -0.68
CA ASN A 75 1.56 -9.34 -0.18
C ASN A 75 1.70 -9.56 1.33
N ASN A 76 0.57 -9.63 2.02
CA ASN A 76 0.47 -10.03 3.42
C ASN A 76 1.28 -9.14 4.39
N VAL A 77 1.27 -7.83 4.17
CA VAL A 77 1.89 -6.84 5.07
C VAL A 77 0.89 -6.49 6.17
N LYS A 78 1.30 -6.52 7.45
CA LYS A 78 0.35 -6.29 8.56
C LYS A 78 -0.20 -4.87 8.60
N TYR A 79 0.69 -3.88 8.51
CA TYR A 79 0.42 -2.44 8.47
C TYR A 79 1.54 -1.78 7.66
N ALA A 80 1.25 -0.65 7.00
CA ALA A 80 2.26 0.12 6.28
C ALA A 80 1.81 1.57 6.06
N THR A 81 2.74 2.50 6.21
CA THR A 81 2.70 3.82 5.58
C THR A 81 3.32 3.72 4.21
N LEU A 82 2.60 4.10 3.16
CA LEU A 82 3.12 4.11 1.80
C LEU A 82 3.35 5.54 1.33
N LYS A 83 4.55 5.81 0.83
CA LYS A 83 4.91 7.07 0.18
C LYS A 83 5.43 6.78 -1.22
N VAL A 84 4.82 7.40 -2.22
CA VAL A 84 5.23 7.37 -3.62
C VAL A 84 5.70 8.76 -4.00
N ALA A 85 6.97 8.88 -4.37
CA ALA A 85 7.51 10.05 -5.03
C ALA A 85 7.45 9.83 -6.55
N ALA A 86 6.62 10.63 -7.21
CA ALA A 86 6.33 10.52 -8.63
C ALA A 86 6.19 11.91 -9.26
N THR A 87 6.73 12.06 -10.47
CA THR A 87 6.48 13.20 -11.37
C THR A 87 5.78 12.78 -12.66
N ASP A 88 5.50 11.48 -12.79
CA ASP A 88 4.99 10.82 -13.99
C ASP A 88 3.86 9.85 -13.64
N LYS A 89 3.10 9.40 -14.65
CA LYS A 89 1.90 8.58 -14.49
C LYS A 89 2.18 7.20 -13.87
N TYR A 90 1.38 6.83 -12.87
CA TYR A 90 1.38 5.50 -12.27
C TYR A 90 0.00 5.10 -11.80
N THR A 91 -0.17 3.79 -11.61
CA THR A 91 -1.34 3.19 -10.97
C THR A 91 -0.89 2.48 -9.70
N LEU A 92 -1.50 2.81 -8.57
CA LEU A 92 -1.30 2.16 -7.28
C LEU A 92 -2.60 1.48 -6.86
N MET A 93 -2.52 0.19 -6.54
CA MET A 93 -3.61 -0.62 -6.02
C MET A 93 -3.27 -1.06 -4.60
N ILE A 94 -4.19 -0.86 -3.67
CA ILE A 94 -4.06 -1.27 -2.27
C ILE A 94 -5.33 -2.03 -1.88
N ALA A 95 -5.17 -3.23 -1.37
CA ALA A 95 -6.25 -4.04 -0.84
C ALA A 95 -5.93 -4.49 0.57
N GLY A 96 -6.96 -4.59 1.42
CA GLY A 96 -6.77 -5.04 2.80
C GLY A 96 -8.06 -5.42 3.50
N VAL A 97 -7.96 -5.73 4.79
CA VAL A 97 -9.07 -6.06 5.68
C VAL A 97 -9.34 -4.87 6.59
N SER A 98 -10.54 -4.31 6.52
CA SER A 98 -10.96 -3.26 7.46
C SER A 98 -11.14 -3.85 8.86
N ILE A 99 -10.63 -3.18 9.89
CA ILE A 99 -10.90 -3.55 11.28
C ILE A 99 -12.13 -2.87 11.88
N SER A 100 -12.76 -1.94 11.13
CA SER A 100 -14.00 -1.26 11.51
C SER A 100 -15.22 -2.18 11.48
#